data_AF-A0A2P6PRI3-F1
#
_entry.id   AF-A0A2P6PRI3-F1
#
_cell.length_a   1.000
_cell.length_b   1.000
_cell.length_c   1.000
_cell.angle_alpha   90.00
_cell.angle_beta   90.00
_cell.angle_gamma   90.00
#
_symmetry.space_group_name_H-M   'P 1'
#
loop_
_entity.id
_entity.type
_entity.pdbx_description
1 polymer ?
#
loop_
_entity_poly.entity_id
_entity_poly.type
_entity_poly.pdbx_seq_one_letter_code
_entity_poly.pdbx_strand_id
1 'polypeptide(L)'
;MAISLATVLRSLFAVLGSVMLITLLYTIFTDGLPFRLDLLTPWMAATLVDFYINIVPIAAWFFYKESNWISAALWIILLACFGSLTTCGYILLHLMKLSTKESEDPIYYVLLGHSNKYGVVNKHKHSPVLIARVLFSALGLLMLGTLLYTLFTDGSPFRRELFTPWMMATLIDFYINVTALSVWVAYKESSWISAVVWIVLLICFGSITTCVYIILQLWQLTSQDPIYLVLFKSGDRAESRCEGVLI
;
A
#
# COMPACT_ATOMS: atom_id res chain seq x y z
N MET A 1 0.00 5.00 -32.08
CA MET A 1 -0.53 3.80 -31.39
C MET A 1 -0.64 4.16 -29.91
N ALA A 2 -1.84 4.40 -29.38
CA ALA A 2 -1.99 4.74 -27.97
C ALA A 2 -1.62 3.51 -27.14
N ILE A 3 -0.60 3.62 -26.30
CA ILE A 3 -0.25 2.56 -25.35
C ILE A 3 -1.41 2.48 -24.35
N SER A 4 -2.03 1.31 -24.20
CA SER A 4 -3.10 1.15 -23.23
C SER A 4 -2.57 1.36 -21.81
N LEU A 5 -3.38 1.94 -20.92
CA LEU A 5 -3.03 2.16 -19.52
C LEU A 5 -2.54 0.87 -18.84
N ALA A 6 -3.16 -0.27 -19.19
CA ALA A 6 -2.73 -1.58 -18.71
C ALA A 6 -1.28 -1.93 -19.11
N THR A 7 -0.89 -1.64 -20.36
CA THR A 7 0.49 -1.88 -20.84
C THR A 7 1.49 -0.96 -20.14
N VAL A 8 1.13 0.31 -19.92
CA VAL A 8 1.95 1.24 -19.11
C VAL A 8 2.15 0.68 -17.71
N LEU A 9 1.07 0.27 -17.03
CA LEU A 9 1.12 -0.21 -15.66
C LEU A 9 1.92 -1.53 -15.53
N ARG A 10 1.78 -2.44 -16.50
CA ARG A 10 2.59 -3.67 -16.59
C ARG A 10 4.08 -3.32 -16.72
N SER A 11 4.43 -2.42 -17.64
CA SER A 11 5.82 -2.03 -17.83
C SER A 11 6.40 -1.39 -16.56
N LEU A 12 5.64 -0.50 -15.90
CA LEU A 12 6.04 0.15 -14.67
C LEU A 12 6.36 -0.85 -13.56
N PHE A 13 5.41 -1.71 -13.19
CA PHE A 13 5.63 -2.66 -12.10
C PHE A 13 6.64 -3.75 -12.44
N ALA A 14 6.81 -4.10 -13.72
CA ALA A 14 7.86 -5.03 -14.15
C ALA A 14 9.26 -4.41 -13.96
N VAL A 15 9.42 -3.14 -14.35
CA VAL A 15 10.68 -2.40 -14.13
C VAL A 15 10.96 -2.24 -12.65
N LEU A 16 9.97 -1.79 -11.86
CA LEU A 16 10.15 -1.59 -10.41
C LEU A 16 10.49 -2.90 -9.68
N GLY A 17 9.78 -3.99 -9.98
CA GLY A 17 10.08 -5.31 -9.42
C GLY A 17 11.47 -5.82 -9.81
N SER A 18 11.90 -5.56 -11.05
CA SER A 18 13.25 -5.93 -11.52
C SER A 18 14.33 -5.12 -10.80
N VAL A 19 14.12 -3.80 -10.64
CA VAL A 19 15.03 -2.92 -9.89
C VAL A 19 15.15 -3.40 -8.45
N MET A 20 14.04 -3.75 -7.79
CA MET A 20 14.06 -4.28 -6.43
C MET A 20 14.84 -5.60 -6.36
N LEU A 21 14.58 -6.54 -7.28
CA LEU A 21 15.29 -7.82 -7.32
C LEU A 21 16.79 -7.64 -7.50
N ILE A 22 17.21 -6.79 -8.44
CA ILE A 22 18.62 -6.47 -8.68
C ILE A 22 19.25 -5.85 -7.43
N THR A 23 18.55 -4.91 -6.79
CA THR A 23 19.01 -4.24 -5.57
C THR A 23 19.23 -5.26 -4.45
N LEU A 24 18.27 -6.15 -4.20
CA LEU A 24 18.41 -7.19 -3.18
C LEU A 24 19.58 -8.13 -3.48
N LEU A 25 19.69 -8.63 -4.72
CA LEU A 25 20.78 -9.54 -5.09
C LEU A 25 22.14 -8.87 -4.97
N TYR A 26 22.24 -7.61 -5.41
CA TYR A 26 23.45 -6.81 -5.27
C TYR A 26 23.83 -6.61 -3.80
N THR A 27 22.90 -6.15 -2.97
CA THR A 27 23.16 -5.89 -1.55
C THR A 27 23.49 -7.17 -0.79
N ILE A 28 22.82 -8.29 -1.09
CA ILE A 28 23.15 -9.60 -0.49
C ILE A 28 24.56 -10.04 -0.89
N PHE A 29 24.93 -9.84 -2.15
CA PHE A 29 26.26 -10.23 -2.65
C PHE A 29 27.38 -9.38 -2.04
N THR A 30 27.18 -8.07 -1.93
CA THR A 30 28.21 -7.15 -1.43
C THR A 30 28.27 -7.08 0.09
N ASP A 31 27.12 -7.13 0.76
CA ASP A 31 26.99 -6.80 2.18
C ASP A 31 26.48 -7.99 3.02
N GLY A 32 26.21 -9.14 2.41
CA GLY A 32 25.68 -10.33 3.09
C GLY A 32 24.21 -10.20 3.49
N LEU A 33 23.75 -11.01 4.44
CA LEU A 33 22.33 -11.05 4.84
C LEU A 33 21.88 -9.81 5.66
N PRO A 34 20.59 -9.43 5.59
CA PRO A 34 20.05 -8.24 6.26
C PRO A 34 19.89 -8.38 7.78
N PHE A 35 19.88 -9.62 8.30
CA PHE A 35 19.54 -9.90 9.69
C PHE A 35 20.72 -9.66 10.64
N ARG A 36 21.15 -8.39 10.75
CA ARG A 36 22.20 -7.95 11.67
C ARG A 36 21.73 -6.78 12.51
N LEU A 37 21.92 -6.87 13.83
CA LEU A 37 21.55 -5.81 14.76
C LEU A 37 22.31 -4.50 14.50
N ASP A 38 23.54 -4.60 13.99
CA ASP A 38 24.39 -3.45 13.67
C ASP A 38 23.81 -2.56 12.56
N LEU A 39 22.92 -3.12 11.71
CA LEU A 39 22.23 -2.37 10.66
C LEU A 39 21.01 -1.60 11.20
N LEU A 40 20.50 -1.96 12.38
CA LEU A 40 19.28 -1.42 12.97
C LEU A 40 19.56 -0.12 13.74
N THR A 41 20.15 0.85 13.04
CA THR A 41 20.31 2.23 13.56
C THR A 41 18.94 2.85 13.87
N PRO A 42 18.85 3.89 14.72
CA PRO A 42 17.58 4.55 15.04
C PRO A 42 16.80 5.01 13.80
N TRP A 43 17.52 5.53 12.79
CA TRP A 43 16.92 5.95 11.52
C TRP A 43 16.50 4.78 10.64
N MET A 44 17.25 3.67 10.63
CA MET A 44 16.78 2.43 9.98
C MET A 44 15.50 1.92 10.66
N ALA A 45 15.45 1.89 11.99
CA ALA A 45 14.28 1.45 12.74
C ALA A 45 13.05 2.33 12.44
N ALA A 46 13.21 3.66 12.42
CA ALA A 46 12.14 4.58 12.03
C ALA A 46 11.66 4.33 10.59
N THR A 47 12.58 4.07 9.66
CA THR A 47 12.26 3.76 8.26
C THR A 47 11.52 2.43 8.13
N LEU A 48 11.90 1.42 8.91
CA LEU A 48 11.19 0.14 8.96
C LEU A 48 9.78 0.31 9.53
N VAL A 49 9.60 1.11 10.58
CA VAL A 49 8.26 1.42 11.11
C VAL A 49 7.41 2.09 10.02
N ASP A 50 7.95 3.10 9.33
CA ASP A 50 7.27 3.78 8.23
C ASP A 50 6.84 2.80 7.14
N PHE A 51 7.79 1.97 6.71
CA PHE A 51 7.60 0.92 5.72
C PHE A 51 6.47 -0.03 6.10
N TYR A 52 6.50 -0.61 7.29
CA TYR A 52 5.48 -1.57 7.70
C TYR A 52 4.10 -0.94 7.85
N ILE A 53 4.00 0.33 8.26
CA ILE A 53 2.71 1.02 8.29
C ILE A 53 2.14 1.17 6.87
N ASN A 54 2.97 1.48 5.87
CA ASN A 54 2.55 1.53 4.47
C ASN A 54 2.22 0.14 3.88
N ILE A 55 2.78 -0.94 4.43
CA ILE A 55 2.43 -2.31 4.06
C ILE A 55 1.03 -2.69 4.56
N VAL A 56 0.58 -2.18 5.72
CA VAL A 56 -0.76 -2.50 6.28
C VAL A 56 -1.92 -2.33 5.29
N PRO A 57 -2.10 -1.19 4.59
CA PRO A 57 -3.19 -1.05 3.62
C PRO A 57 -3.06 -1.99 2.43
N ILE A 58 -1.84 -2.30 1.99
CA ILE A 58 -1.58 -3.26 0.90
C ILE A 58 -1.94 -4.68 1.36
N ALA A 59 -1.56 -5.05 2.58
CA ALA A 59 -1.92 -6.33 3.20
C ALA A 59 -3.44 -6.45 3.36
N ALA A 60 -4.13 -5.39 3.79
CA ALA A 60 -5.58 -5.35 3.88
C ALA A 60 -6.24 -5.52 2.49
N TRP A 61 -5.64 -4.94 1.44
CA TRP A 61 -6.10 -5.13 0.07
C TRP A 61 -5.89 -6.56 -0.43
N PHE A 62 -4.73 -7.18 -0.18
CA PHE A 62 -4.49 -8.60 -0.51
C PHE A 62 -5.48 -9.50 0.21
N PHE A 63 -5.70 -9.23 1.50
CA PHE A 63 -6.65 -9.95 2.32
C PHE A 63 -8.08 -9.88 1.77
N TYR A 64 -8.50 -8.70 1.32
CA TYR A 64 -9.81 -8.50 0.69
C TYR A 64 -9.93 -9.24 -0.65
N LYS A 65 -8.85 -9.25 -1.44
CA LYS A 65 -8.88 -9.80 -2.80
C LYS A 65 -8.79 -11.32 -2.87
N GLU A 66 -8.11 -11.95 -1.91
CA GLU A 66 -7.95 -13.39 -1.86
C GLU A 66 -9.20 -14.09 -1.29
N SER A 67 -9.79 -15.00 -2.07
CA SER A 67 -11.00 -15.72 -1.65
C SER A 67 -10.74 -16.75 -0.54
N ASN A 68 -9.51 -17.25 -0.46
CA ASN A 68 -9.06 -18.25 0.49
C ASN A 68 -8.13 -17.62 1.54
N TRP A 69 -8.46 -17.77 2.82
CA TRP A 69 -7.68 -17.22 3.92
C TRP A 69 -6.24 -17.75 3.97
N ILE A 70 -5.99 -18.97 3.50
CA ILE A 70 -4.62 -19.54 3.42
C ILE A 70 -3.80 -18.80 2.36
N SER A 71 -4.39 -18.55 1.18
CA SER A 71 -3.73 -17.78 0.12
C SER A 71 -3.45 -16.36 0.58
N ALA A 72 -4.43 -15.71 1.22
CA ALA A 72 -4.27 -14.40 1.82
C ALA A 72 -3.11 -14.36 2.83
N ALA A 73 -3.05 -15.33 3.74
CA ALA A 73 -1.98 -15.43 4.73
C ALA A 73 -0.60 -15.63 4.07
N LEU A 74 -0.50 -16.49 3.05
CA LEU A 74 0.75 -16.68 2.30
C LEU A 74 1.21 -15.39 1.62
N TRP A 75 0.29 -14.67 0.97
CA TRP A 75 0.62 -13.38 0.35
C TRP A 75 1.03 -12.31 1.36
N ILE A 76 0.39 -12.28 2.53
CA ILE A 76 0.76 -11.35 3.62
C ILE A 76 2.15 -11.69 4.17
N ILE A 77 2.47 -12.98 4.35
CA ILE A 77 3.81 -13.41 4.79
C ILE A 77 4.85 -13.02 3.75
N LEU A 78 4.60 -13.28 2.46
CA LEU A 78 5.48 -12.87 1.37
C LEU A 78 5.64 -11.35 1.31
N LEU A 79 4.58 -10.59 1.58
CA LEU A 79 4.61 -9.14 1.63
C LEU A 79 5.44 -8.62 2.81
N ALA A 80 5.34 -9.25 3.98
CA ALA A 80 6.14 -8.90 5.15
C ALA A 80 7.63 -9.23 4.97
N CYS A 81 7.95 -10.29 4.23
CA CYS A 81 9.33 -10.74 3.99
C CYS A 81 10.03 -10.03 2.81
N PHE A 82 9.31 -9.81 1.70
CA PHE A 82 9.90 -9.33 0.45
C PHE A 82 9.36 -7.97 0.00
N GLY A 83 8.41 -7.39 0.74
CA GLY A 83 7.96 -6.03 0.51
C GLY A 83 7.44 -5.81 -0.91
N SER A 84 8.05 -4.84 -1.58
CA SER A 84 7.68 -4.37 -2.90
C SER A 84 7.87 -5.38 -4.01
N LEU A 85 8.74 -6.37 -3.84
CA LEU A 85 8.86 -7.46 -4.81
C LEU A 85 7.55 -8.25 -4.90
N THR A 86 6.93 -8.50 -3.74
CA THR A 86 5.63 -9.16 -3.65
C THR A 86 4.52 -8.25 -4.19
N THR A 87 4.53 -6.94 -3.90
CA THR A 87 3.51 -6.01 -4.42
C THR A 87 3.55 -5.93 -5.94
N CYS A 88 4.73 -5.74 -6.51
CA CYS A 88 4.93 -5.71 -7.96
C CYS A 88 4.53 -7.04 -8.60
N GLY A 89 4.99 -8.16 -8.05
CA GLY A 89 4.65 -9.50 -8.55
C GLY A 89 3.13 -9.75 -8.52
N TYR A 90 2.46 -9.40 -7.43
CA TYR A 90 1.02 -9.57 -7.29
C TYR A 90 0.23 -8.71 -8.30
N ILE A 91 0.59 -7.43 -8.44
CA ILE A 91 -0.05 -6.52 -9.40
C ILE A 91 0.15 -7.02 -10.83
N LEU A 92 1.38 -7.44 -11.19
CA LEU A 92 1.69 -7.97 -12.51
C LEU A 92 0.91 -9.24 -12.82
N LEU A 93 0.85 -10.19 -11.89
CA LEU A 93 0.07 -11.43 -12.06
C LEU A 93 -1.40 -11.13 -12.39
N HIS A 94 -1.99 -10.15 -11.72
CA HIS A 94 -3.37 -9.73 -11.99
C HIS A 94 -3.53 -8.94 -13.29
N LEU A 95 -2.58 -8.07 -13.63
CA LEU A 95 -2.58 -7.36 -14.90
C LEU A 95 -2.39 -8.28 -16.11
N MET A 96 -1.62 -9.36 -15.97
CA MET A 96 -1.46 -10.36 -17.04
C MET A 96 -2.75 -11.16 -17.24
N LYS A 97 -3.43 -11.54 -16.16
CA LYS A 97 -4.76 -12.19 -16.23
C LYS A 97 -5.82 -11.32 -16.89
N LEU A 98 -5.72 -9.99 -16.78
CA LEU A 98 -6.61 -9.05 -17.45
C LEU A 98 -6.45 -9.06 -18.97
N SER A 99 -5.27 -9.41 -19.51
CA SER A 99 -5.05 -9.42 -20.97
C SER A 99 -5.98 -10.38 -21.73
N THR A 100 -6.54 -11.36 -21.04
CA THR A 100 -7.42 -12.40 -21.58
C THR A 100 -8.91 -12.10 -21.42
N LYS A 101 -9.27 -11.06 -20.65
CA LYS A 101 -10.66 -10.64 -20.40
C LYS A 101 -10.80 -9.18 -20.84
N GLU A 102 -11.31 -8.97 -22.04
CA GLU A 102 -11.57 -7.64 -22.58
C GLU A 102 -12.67 -6.92 -21.79
N SER A 103 -12.45 -5.61 -21.58
CA SER A 103 -13.40 -4.59 -21.15
C SER A 103 -13.49 -4.26 -19.65
N GLU A 104 -13.46 -2.95 -19.40
CA GLU A 104 -13.56 -2.18 -18.14
C GLU A 104 -12.28 -1.98 -17.32
N ASP A 105 -12.17 -0.78 -16.73
CA ASP A 105 -10.93 -0.11 -16.32
C ASP A 105 -9.88 -1.02 -15.65
N PRO A 106 -8.62 -1.04 -16.12
CA PRO A 106 -7.62 -2.00 -15.66
C PRO A 106 -7.28 -1.84 -14.18
N ILE A 107 -7.32 -0.62 -13.66
CA ILE A 107 -7.09 -0.33 -12.24
C ILE A 107 -8.27 -0.85 -11.40
N TYR A 108 -9.50 -0.67 -11.87
CA TYR A 108 -10.69 -1.20 -11.22
C TYR A 108 -10.62 -2.73 -11.10
N TYR A 109 -10.26 -3.43 -12.18
CA TYR A 109 -10.10 -4.89 -12.15
C TYR A 109 -8.98 -5.34 -11.20
N VAL A 110 -7.83 -4.65 -11.22
CA VAL A 110 -6.73 -4.95 -10.30
C VAL A 110 -7.18 -4.76 -8.85
N LEU A 111 -7.99 -3.75 -8.54
CA LEU A 111 -8.50 -3.56 -7.19
C LEU A 111 -9.56 -4.60 -6.80
N LEU A 112 -10.45 -5.00 -7.73
CA LEU A 112 -11.71 -5.69 -7.42
C LEU A 112 -11.78 -7.19 -7.79
N GLY A 113 -10.81 -7.73 -8.52
CA GLY A 113 -10.81 -8.96 -9.35
C GLY A 113 -11.64 -10.23 -9.05
N HIS A 114 -12.41 -10.37 -7.97
CA HIS A 114 -13.59 -11.26 -7.88
C HIS A 114 -14.46 -10.96 -6.64
N SER A 115 -15.30 -9.91 -6.68
CA SER A 115 -16.26 -9.64 -5.59
C SER A 115 -17.52 -10.51 -5.71
N ASN A 116 -17.43 -11.79 -5.33
CA ASN A 116 -18.62 -12.65 -5.13
C ASN A 116 -18.71 -13.19 -3.69
N LYS A 117 -18.38 -12.37 -2.68
CA LYS A 117 -18.26 -12.90 -1.30
C LYS A 117 -18.76 -12.05 -0.14
N TYR A 118 -19.63 -11.06 -0.35
CA TYR A 118 -20.22 -10.33 0.78
C TYR A 118 -21.74 -10.12 0.68
N GLY A 119 -22.46 -11.24 0.63
CA GLY A 119 -23.86 -11.33 1.06
C GLY A 119 -24.01 -11.71 2.55
N VAL A 120 -22.93 -11.71 3.34
CA VAL A 120 -23.00 -12.05 4.77
C VAL A 120 -22.50 -10.86 5.59
N VAL A 121 -23.44 -9.97 5.90
CA VAL A 121 -23.29 -8.94 6.93
C VAL A 121 -23.12 -9.65 8.27
N ASN A 122 -21.87 -9.92 8.66
CA ASN A 122 -21.58 -10.34 10.02
C ASN A 122 -21.77 -9.14 10.95
N LYS A 123 -22.80 -9.22 11.80
CA LYS A 123 -23.05 -8.31 12.92
C LYS A 123 -21.91 -8.41 13.95
N HIS A 124 -20.76 -7.81 13.67
CA HIS A 124 -19.79 -7.54 14.73
C HIS A 124 -20.29 -6.39 15.61
N LYS A 125 -20.13 -6.52 16.94
CA LYS A 125 -20.55 -5.53 17.95
C LYS A 125 -19.95 -4.12 17.75
N HIS A 126 -18.88 -4.00 16.96
CA HIS A 126 -18.25 -2.73 16.60
C HIS A 126 -18.23 -2.58 15.09
N SER A 127 -18.54 -1.36 14.62
CA SER A 127 -18.45 -1.01 13.20
C SER A 127 -17.02 -1.25 12.71
N PRO A 128 -16.81 -2.04 11.63
CA PRO A 128 -15.49 -2.36 11.13
C PRO A 128 -14.76 -1.07 10.67
N VAL A 129 -15.50 -0.07 10.19
CA VAL A 129 -15.00 1.28 9.87
C VAL A 129 -14.40 1.98 11.10
N LEU A 130 -15.03 1.85 12.27
CA LEU A 130 -14.52 2.46 13.51
C LEU A 130 -13.19 1.83 13.93
N ILE A 131 -13.08 0.51 13.82
CA ILE A 131 -11.83 -0.22 14.12
C ILE A 131 -10.71 0.27 13.20
N ALA A 132 -10.98 0.40 11.90
CA ALA A 132 -10.00 0.91 10.94
C ALA A 132 -9.57 2.36 11.27
N ARG A 133 -10.51 3.24 11.63
CA ARG A 133 -10.18 4.63 12.04
C ARG A 133 -9.26 4.66 13.24
N VAL A 134 -9.56 3.88 14.28
CA VAL A 134 -8.73 3.80 15.49
C VAL A 134 -7.35 3.24 15.15
N LEU A 135 -7.29 2.17 14.36
CA LEU A 135 -6.04 1.54 13.93
C LEU A 135 -5.14 2.52 13.17
N PHE A 136 -5.63 3.13 12.08
CA PHE A 136 -4.82 4.04 11.28
C PHE A 136 -4.45 5.32 12.04
N SER A 137 -5.29 5.78 12.99
CA SER A 137 -4.95 6.89 13.89
C SER A 137 -3.81 6.52 14.82
N ALA A 138 -3.86 5.33 15.44
CA ALA A 138 -2.80 4.83 16.30
C ALA A 138 -1.48 4.63 15.54
N LEU A 139 -1.53 4.08 14.32
CA LEU A 139 -0.36 3.91 13.45
C LEU A 139 0.25 5.27 13.03
N GLY A 140 -0.59 6.26 12.69
CA GLY A 140 -0.12 7.60 12.35
C GLY A 140 0.55 8.30 13.54
N LEU A 141 -0.02 8.16 14.74
CA LEU A 141 0.59 8.69 15.98
C LEU A 141 1.87 7.96 16.36
N LEU A 142 1.92 6.64 16.15
CA LEU A 142 3.14 5.85 16.32
C LEU A 142 4.26 6.39 15.43
N MET A 143 3.98 6.62 14.15
CA MET A 143 4.97 7.14 13.21
C MET A 143 5.39 8.58 13.53
N LEU A 144 4.45 9.43 13.93
CA LEU A 144 4.78 10.79 14.35
C LEU A 144 5.67 10.77 15.61
N GLY A 145 5.34 9.91 16.57
CA GLY A 145 6.12 9.72 17.78
C GLY A 145 7.53 9.19 17.49
N THR A 146 7.67 8.21 16.60
CA THR A 146 8.98 7.66 16.23
C THR A 146 9.83 8.70 15.52
N LEU A 147 9.28 9.47 14.58
CA LEU A 147 10.01 10.54 13.90
C LEU A 147 10.46 11.65 14.84
N LEU A 148 9.56 12.12 15.72
CA LEU A 148 9.92 13.16 16.68
C LEU A 148 11.01 12.65 17.63
N TYR A 149 10.84 11.43 18.15
CA TYR A 149 11.82 10.80 19.02
C TYR A 149 13.19 10.71 18.35
N THR A 150 13.29 10.13 17.15
CA THR A 150 14.57 9.99 16.44
C THR A 150 15.17 11.32 16.02
N LEU A 151 14.34 12.30 15.67
CA LEU A 151 14.82 13.65 15.36
C LEU A 151 15.43 14.34 16.60
N PHE A 152 14.83 14.16 17.77
CA PHE A 152 15.34 14.74 19.02
C PHE A 152 16.58 14.01 19.54
N THR A 153 16.65 12.68 19.42
CA THR A 153 17.77 11.89 19.94
C THR A 153 18.96 11.88 18.99
N ASP A 154 18.71 11.67 17.71
CA ASP A 154 19.75 11.44 16.70
C ASP A 154 19.92 12.61 15.74
N GLY A 155 19.09 13.65 15.80
CA GLY A 155 19.16 14.79 14.90
C GLY A 155 18.68 14.47 13.49
N SER A 156 19.17 15.18 12.48
CA SER A 156 18.65 15.08 11.10
C SER A 156 18.90 13.72 10.43
N PRO A 157 17.96 13.21 9.61
CA PRO A 157 18.15 11.98 8.81
C PRO A 157 19.08 12.16 7.61
N PHE A 158 19.36 13.39 7.19
CA PHE A 158 20.11 13.69 5.96
C PHE A 158 21.63 13.63 6.16
N ARG A 159 22.14 12.50 6.66
CA ARG A 159 23.57 12.26 6.86
C ARG A 159 24.03 11.08 6.01
N ARG A 160 25.16 11.23 5.32
CA ARG A 160 25.73 10.21 4.43
C ARG A 160 25.99 8.88 5.15
N GLU A 161 26.37 8.95 6.43
CA GLU A 161 26.67 7.79 7.27
C GLU A 161 25.48 6.86 7.50
N LEU A 162 24.25 7.36 7.39
CA LEU A 162 23.04 6.56 7.59
C LEU A 162 22.66 5.74 6.35
N PHE A 163 23.15 6.12 5.16
CA PHE A 163 22.83 5.46 3.89
C PHE A 163 23.73 4.25 3.63
N THR A 164 23.67 3.28 4.54
CA THR A 164 24.29 1.96 4.33
C THR A 164 23.64 1.23 3.15
N PRO A 165 24.29 0.22 2.55
CA PRO A 165 23.70 -0.54 1.43
C PRO A 165 22.31 -1.10 1.75
N TRP A 166 22.12 -1.60 2.97
CA TRP A 166 20.83 -2.08 3.44
C TRP A 166 19.81 -0.97 3.68
N MET A 167 20.21 0.19 4.21
CA MET A 167 19.31 1.36 4.32
C MET A 167 18.81 1.78 2.95
N MET A 168 19.70 1.84 1.96
CA MET A 168 19.34 2.19 0.58
C MET A 168 18.40 1.16 -0.04
N ALA A 169 18.64 -0.15 0.18
CA ALA A 169 17.73 -1.19 -0.27
C ALA A 169 16.33 -1.06 0.35
N THR A 170 16.24 -0.80 1.66
CA THR A 170 14.97 -0.56 2.35
C THR A 170 14.25 0.70 1.84
N LEU A 171 14.97 1.78 1.54
CA LEU A 171 14.39 2.99 0.96
C LEU A 171 13.86 2.75 -0.46
N ILE A 172 14.60 2.02 -1.28
CA ILE A 172 14.13 1.62 -2.63
C ILE A 172 12.84 0.79 -2.50
N ASP A 173 12.83 -0.19 -1.61
CA ASP A 173 11.65 -1.03 -1.33
C ASP A 173 10.44 -0.17 -0.90
N PHE A 174 10.67 0.74 0.05
CA PHE A 174 9.69 1.69 0.54
C PHE A 174 9.08 2.53 -0.59
N TYR A 175 9.91 3.16 -1.42
CA TYR A 175 9.41 4.05 -2.47
C TYR A 175 8.70 3.31 -3.60
N ILE A 176 9.03 2.05 -3.86
CA ILE A 176 8.26 1.23 -4.80
C ILE A 176 6.84 0.98 -4.24
N ASN A 177 6.70 0.68 -2.95
CA ASN A 177 5.40 0.54 -2.31
C ASN A 177 4.62 1.87 -2.28
N VAL A 178 5.30 2.99 -2.01
CA VAL A 178 4.71 4.34 -2.13
C VAL A 178 4.23 4.61 -3.56
N THR A 179 4.94 4.12 -4.58
CA THR A 179 4.50 4.23 -5.98
C THR A 179 3.20 3.45 -6.20
N ALA A 180 3.08 2.24 -5.66
CA ALA A 180 1.83 1.46 -5.73
C ALA A 180 0.65 2.20 -5.05
N LEU A 181 0.88 2.77 -3.86
CA LEU A 181 -0.11 3.60 -3.17
C LEU A 181 -0.46 4.86 -3.96
N SER A 182 0.53 5.50 -4.59
CA SER A 182 0.35 6.71 -5.41
C SER A 182 -0.52 6.44 -6.64
N VAL A 183 -0.35 5.28 -7.30
CA VAL A 183 -1.22 4.85 -8.39
C VAL A 183 -2.67 4.71 -7.91
N TRP A 184 -2.88 4.13 -6.73
CA TRP A 184 -4.21 4.01 -6.13
C TRP A 184 -4.82 5.37 -5.78
N VAL A 185 -4.05 6.28 -5.17
CA VAL A 185 -4.50 7.65 -4.87
C VAL A 185 -4.84 8.41 -6.16
N ALA A 186 -3.99 8.35 -7.18
CA ALA A 186 -4.23 9.01 -8.46
C ALA A 186 -5.50 8.52 -9.16
N TYR A 187 -5.81 7.23 -9.04
CA TYR A 187 -7.06 6.66 -9.56
C TYR A 187 -8.29 7.15 -8.80
N LYS A 188 -8.16 7.31 -7.48
CA LYS A 188 -9.27 7.62 -6.59
C LYS A 188 -9.64 9.12 -6.57
N GLU A 189 -8.65 9.99 -6.70
CA GLU A 189 -8.86 11.44 -6.69
C GLU A 189 -9.58 11.91 -7.96
N SER A 190 -10.56 12.82 -7.79
CA SER A 190 -11.31 13.38 -8.92
C SER A 190 -10.54 14.47 -9.68
N SER A 191 -9.60 15.13 -9.01
CA SER A 191 -8.81 16.22 -9.58
C SER A 191 -7.32 15.87 -9.60
N TRP A 192 -6.67 16.17 -10.72
CA TRP A 192 -5.23 15.91 -10.88
C TRP A 192 -4.38 16.71 -9.87
N ILE A 193 -4.84 17.90 -9.48
CA ILE A 193 -4.17 18.74 -8.49
C ILE A 193 -4.19 18.08 -7.11
N SER A 194 -5.35 17.57 -6.68
CA SER A 194 -5.48 16.83 -5.41
C SER A 194 -4.58 15.60 -5.43
N ALA A 195 -4.59 14.83 -6.53
CA ALA A 195 -3.72 13.67 -6.70
C ALA A 195 -2.23 14.05 -6.54
N VAL A 196 -1.78 15.10 -7.22
CA VAL A 196 -0.38 15.56 -7.11
C VAL A 196 -0.03 16.00 -5.70
N VAL A 197 -0.90 16.76 -5.03
CA VAL A 197 -0.69 17.18 -3.64
C VAL A 197 -0.54 15.96 -2.72
N TRP A 198 -1.43 14.97 -2.84
CA TRP A 198 -1.34 13.75 -2.03
C TRP A 198 -0.09 12.93 -2.33
N ILE A 199 0.31 12.80 -3.59
CA ILE A 199 1.53 12.08 -3.98
C ILE A 199 2.77 12.77 -3.41
N VAL A 200 2.86 14.09 -3.50
CA VAL A 200 3.97 14.86 -2.91
C VAL A 200 4.00 14.65 -1.39
N LEU A 201 2.86 14.70 -0.72
CA LEU A 201 2.78 14.43 0.72
C LEU A 201 3.22 13.00 1.06
N LEU A 202 2.83 11.99 0.27
CA LEU A 202 3.26 10.60 0.46
C LEU A 202 4.79 10.44 0.33
N ILE A 203 5.40 11.13 -0.63
CA ILE A 203 6.85 11.08 -0.84
C ILE A 203 7.59 11.77 0.32
N CYS A 204 7.04 12.87 0.85
CA CYS A 204 7.69 13.67 1.89
C CYS A 204 7.48 13.13 3.31
N PHE A 205 6.27 12.64 3.63
CA PHE A 205 5.87 12.28 5.00
C PHE A 205 5.54 10.78 5.16
N GLY A 206 5.62 10.01 4.07
CA GLY A 206 5.46 8.56 4.12
C GLY A 206 4.11 8.13 4.70
N SER A 207 4.17 7.21 5.67
CA SER A 207 3.00 6.59 6.28
C SER A 207 2.11 7.51 7.08
N ILE A 208 2.60 8.66 7.57
CA ILE A 208 1.72 9.66 8.21
C ILE A 208 0.67 10.11 7.19
N THR A 209 1.09 10.43 5.97
CA THR A 209 0.16 10.81 4.91
C THR A 209 -0.75 9.67 4.51
N THR A 210 -0.25 8.44 4.41
CA THR A 210 -1.07 7.25 4.14
C THR A 210 -2.17 7.08 5.18
N CYS A 211 -1.84 7.19 6.47
CA CYS A 211 -2.79 7.13 7.58
C CYS A 211 -3.83 8.25 7.46
N VAL A 212 -3.40 9.50 7.31
CA VAL A 212 -4.31 10.64 7.17
C VAL A 212 -5.25 10.46 5.99
N TYR A 213 -4.73 10.05 4.82
CA TYR A 213 -5.52 9.81 3.63
C TYR A 213 -6.58 8.73 3.86
N ILE A 214 -6.20 7.59 4.45
CA ILE A 214 -7.15 6.50 4.72
C ILE A 214 -8.21 6.93 5.73
N ILE A 215 -7.86 7.67 6.78
CA ILE A 215 -8.83 8.13 7.78
C ILE A 215 -9.80 9.14 7.15
N LEU A 216 -9.34 10.08 6.32
CA LEU A 216 -10.21 10.99 5.55
C LEU A 216 -11.20 10.23 4.67
N GLN A 217 -10.73 9.17 4.02
CA GLN A 217 -11.56 8.32 3.19
C GLN A 217 -12.55 7.48 4.01
N LEU A 218 -12.15 7.03 5.19
CA LEU A 218 -13.03 6.35 6.14
C LEU A 218 -14.10 7.29 6.71
N TRP A 219 -13.83 8.59 6.88
CA TRP A 219 -14.82 9.56 7.35
C TRP A 219 -15.95 9.81 6.35
N GLN A 220 -15.68 9.63 5.06
CA GLN A 220 -16.70 9.70 4.01
C GLN A 220 -17.64 8.49 4.00
N LEU A 221 -17.32 7.42 4.76
CA LEU A 221 -18.16 6.24 4.92
C LEU A 221 -19.03 6.34 6.17
N THR A 222 -20.29 5.93 6.06
CA THR A 222 -21.20 5.78 7.20
C THR A 222 -20.77 4.56 8.03
N SER A 223 -20.98 4.58 9.35
CA SER A 223 -20.59 3.46 10.23
C SER A 223 -21.23 2.10 9.90
N GLN A 224 -22.25 2.06 9.05
CA GLN A 224 -22.90 0.83 8.58
C GLN A 224 -22.35 0.34 7.23
N ASP A 225 -21.54 1.14 6.55
CA ASP A 225 -20.96 0.79 5.26
C ASP A 225 -19.79 -0.19 5.45
N PRO A 226 -19.58 -1.13 4.52
CA PRO A 226 -18.49 -2.08 4.63
C PRO A 226 -17.13 -1.44 4.30
N ILE A 227 -16.07 -1.81 5.04
CA ILE A 227 -14.72 -1.19 4.93
C ILE A 227 -14.19 -1.20 3.49
N TYR A 228 -14.51 -2.24 2.70
CA TYR A 228 -13.99 -2.36 1.34
C TYR A 228 -14.41 -1.19 0.44
N LEU A 229 -15.45 -0.42 0.80
CA LEU A 229 -15.82 0.83 0.10
C LEU A 229 -14.71 1.90 0.12
N VAL A 230 -13.74 1.82 1.02
CA VAL A 230 -12.54 2.69 1.01
C VAL A 230 -11.73 2.53 -0.27
N LEU A 231 -11.78 1.37 -0.94
CA LEU A 231 -11.03 1.14 -2.17
C LEU A 231 -11.65 1.86 -3.39
N PHE A 232 -12.91 2.31 -3.31
CA PHE A 232 -13.65 2.87 -4.45
C PHE A 232 -13.53 4.39 -4.57
N LYS A 233 -13.71 4.85 -5.82
CA LYS A 233 -13.97 6.25 -6.15
C LYS A 233 -15.36 6.67 -5.66
N SER A 234 -15.53 7.94 -5.32
CA SER A 234 -16.78 8.47 -4.74
C SER A 234 -18.02 8.27 -5.64
N GLY A 235 -17.86 8.16 -6.97
CA GLY A 235 -18.94 7.86 -7.91
C GLY A 235 -19.45 6.43 -7.78
N ASP A 236 -18.54 5.45 -7.86
CA ASP A 236 -18.84 4.01 -7.77
C ASP A 236 -19.37 3.59 -6.38
N ARG A 237 -19.06 4.38 -5.33
CA ARG A 237 -19.64 4.21 -3.99
C ARG A 237 -21.16 4.42 -3.97
N ALA A 238 -21.69 5.33 -4.80
CA ALA A 238 -23.13 5.59 -4.85
C ALA A 238 -23.87 4.46 -5.55
N GLU A 239 -23.26 3.89 -6.60
CA GLU A 239 -23.83 2.80 -7.40
C GLU A 239 -23.86 1.47 -6.61
N SER A 240 -22.76 1.11 -5.94
CA SER A 240 -22.72 -0.06 -5.04
C SER A 240 -23.67 0.06 -3.84
N ARG A 241 -23.90 1.28 -3.32
CA ARG A 241 -24.90 1.52 -2.28
C ARG A 241 -26.34 1.32 -2.79
N CYS A 242 -26.58 1.58 -4.08
CA CYS A 242 -27.87 1.33 -4.73
C CYS A 242 -28.09 -0.17 -4.99
N GLU A 243 -27.08 -0.89 -5.46
CA GLU A 243 -27.17 -2.35 -5.66
C GLU A 243 -27.34 -3.12 -4.35
N GLY A 244 -26.66 -2.69 -3.27
CA GLY A 244 -26.81 -3.29 -1.94
C GLY A 244 -28.16 -3.01 -1.25
N VAL A 245 -28.97 -2.10 -1.78
CA VAL A 245 -30.34 -1.81 -1.28
C VAL A 245 -31.41 -2.59 -2.08
N LEU A 246 -31.05 -3.14 -3.23
CA LEU A 246 -31.94 -3.91 -4.12
C LEU A 246 -31.89 -5.44 -3.89
N ILE A 247 -31.15 -5.90 -2.87
CA ILE A 247 -31.08 -7.31 -2.42
C ILE A 247 -31.65 -7.39 -1.00
#